data_AF-A0A101UPJ0-F1
#
_entry.id   AF-A0A101UPJ0-F1
#
_cell.length_a   1.000
_cell.length_b   1.000
_cell.length_c   1.000
_cell.angle_alpha   90.00
_cell.angle_beta   90.00
_cell.angle_gamma   90.00
#
_symmetry.space_group_name_H-M   'P 1'
#
loop_
_entity.id
_entity.type
_entity.pdbx_description
1 polymer ?
#
loop_
_entity_poly.entity_id
_entity_poly.type
_entity_poly.pdbx_seq_one_letter_code
_entity_poly.pdbx_strand_id
1 'polypeptide(L)'
;MALMVALGVWLGLAGMWPYVTFHLAPGVVTLAWAVVERLLGARPLPRRRAALLFGAGAAVSGAGTALLAAAGHLAGPVLVGANATAEAVWVILTSMILGWAGVTLGRRR
;
A
#
# COMPACT_ATOMS: atom_id res chain seq x y z
N MET A 1 1.21 -10.86 -9.19
CA MET A 1 -0.24 -10.76 -9.46
C MET A 1 -0.98 -9.94 -8.39
N ALA A 2 -0.91 -10.30 -7.10
CA ALA A 2 -1.63 -9.61 -6.02
C ALA A 2 -1.44 -8.08 -5.96
N LEU A 3 -0.21 -7.59 -6.15
CA LEU A 3 0.09 -6.15 -6.18
C LEU A 3 -0.68 -5.40 -7.27
N MET A 4 -0.69 -5.94 -8.48
CA MET A 4 -1.36 -5.33 -9.64
C MET A 4 -2.88 -5.36 -9.49
N VAL A 5 -3.43 -6.43 -8.91
CA VAL A 5 -4.86 -6.52 -8.61
C VAL A 5 -5.25 -5.46 -7.58
N ALA A 6 -4.49 -5.33 -6.48
CA ALA A 6 -4.75 -4.32 -5.46
C ALA A 6 -4.69 -2.89 -6.04
N LEU A 7 -3.68 -2.61 -6.89
CA LEU A 7 -3.56 -1.33 -7.57
C LEU A 7 -4.75 -1.09 -8.51
N GLY A 8 -5.10 -2.05 -9.35
CA GLY A 8 -6.20 -1.92 -10.31
C GLY A 8 -7.55 -1.68 -9.63
N VAL A 9 -7.83 -2.39 -8.54
CA VAL A 9 -9.03 -2.18 -7.71
C VAL A 9 -9.03 -0.77 -7.13
N TRP A 10 -7.92 -0.33 -6.54
CA TRP A 10 -7.83 1.00 -5.97
C TRP A 10 -8.04 2.11 -7.02
N LEU A 11 -7.34 2.04 -8.15
CA LEU A 11 -7.46 3.02 -9.23
C LEU A 11 -8.88 3.04 -9.81
N GLY A 12 -9.51 1.88 -9.99
CA GLY A 12 -10.89 1.79 -10.46
C GLY A 12 -11.89 2.46 -9.51
N LEU A 13 -11.79 2.17 -8.20
CA LEU A 13 -12.67 2.76 -7.19
C LEU A 13 -12.46 4.28 -7.06
N ALA A 14 -11.20 4.74 -7.07
CA ALA A 14 -10.86 6.17 -7.04
C ALA A 14 -11.30 6.88 -8.34
N GLY A 15 -11.31 6.18 -9.46
CA GLY A 15 -11.88 6.66 -10.72
C GLY A 15 -13.39 6.88 -10.66
N MET A 16 -14.12 5.95 -10.04
CA MET A 16 -15.58 6.00 -9.94
C MET A 16 -16.08 7.02 -8.91
N TRP A 17 -15.31 7.26 -7.85
CA TRP A 17 -15.69 8.14 -6.74
C TRP A 17 -14.56 9.11 -6.35
N PRO A 18 -14.30 10.17 -7.15
CA PRO A 18 -13.16 11.08 -6.95
C PRO A 18 -13.25 11.92 -5.66
N TYR A 19 -14.44 12.01 -5.06
CA TYR A 19 -14.69 12.70 -3.80
C TYR A 19 -14.56 11.79 -2.57
N VAL A 20 -14.28 10.49 -2.78
CA VAL A 20 -14.05 9.52 -1.71
C VAL A 20 -12.57 9.22 -1.64
N THR A 21 -11.94 9.59 -0.52
CA THR A 21 -10.52 9.29 -0.32
C THR A 21 -10.36 7.88 0.24
N PHE A 22 -9.66 7.02 -0.50
CA PHE A 22 -9.33 5.66 -0.08
C PHE A 22 -8.05 5.65 0.76
N HIS A 23 -8.09 6.25 1.95
CA HIS A 23 -6.91 6.54 2.77
C HIS A 23 -5.99 5.33 3.01
N LEU A 24 -6.55 4.13 3.16
CA LEU A 24 -5.78 2.92 3.45
C LEU A 24 -5.37 2.13 2.20
N ALA A 25 -5.92 2.46 1.03
CA ALA A 25 -5.66 1.70 -0.19
C ALA A 25 -4.18 1.73 -0.64
N PRO A 26 -3.43 2.85 -0.56
CA PRO A 26 -1.99 2.83 -0.79
C PRO A 26 -1.25 1.83 0.11
N GLY A 27 -1.70 1.69 1.37
CA GLY A 27 -1.14 0.75 2.32
C GLY A 27 -1.42 -0.71 1.91
N VAL A 28 -2.64 -1.00 1.48
CA VAL A 28 -3.02 -2.32 0.95
C VAL A 28 -2.14 -2.69 -0.24
N VAL A 29 -1.95 -1.77 -1.19
CA VAL A 29 -1.08 -1.99 -2.35
C VAL A 29 0.36 -2.24 -1.90
N THR A 30 0.89 -1.41 -0.99
CA THR A 30 2.24 -1.56 -0.42
C THR A 30 2.46 -2.95 0.19
N LEU A 31 1.44 -3.51 0.85
CA LEU A 31 1.50 -4.77 1.58
C LEU A 31 1.17 -6.00 0.72
N ALA A 32 0.39 -5.85 -0.35
CA ALA A 32 -0.34 -6.92 -1.02
C ALA A 32 0.56 -8.12 -1.38
N TRP A 33 1.70 -7.86 -2.02
CA TRP A 33 2.57 -8.94 -2.46
C TRP A 33 3.27 -9.63 -1.28
N ALA A 34 3.96 -8.88 -0.42
CA ALA A 34 4.74 -9.45 0.68
C ALA A 34 3.87 -10.24 1.67
N VAL A 35 2.66 -9.76 1.95
CA VAL A 35 1.71 -10.47 2.83
C VAL A 35 1.21 -11.75 2.16
N VAL A 36 0.83 -11.71 0.88
CA VAL A 36 0.38 -12.90 0.15
C VAL A 36 1.48 -13.97 0.09
N GLU A 37 2.73 -13.58 -0.20
CA GLU A 37 3.85 -14.53 -0.21
C GLU A 37 4.08 -15.19 1.14
N ARG A 38 4.01 -14.42 2.23
CA ARG A 38 4.11 -14.99 3.57
C ARG A 38 2.97 -15.97 3.87
N LEU A 39 1.73 -15.59 3.54
CA LEU A 39 0.56 -16.42 3.81
C LEU A 39 0.62 -17.74 3.03
N LEU A 40 0.97 -17.69 1.75
CA LEU A 40 1.13 -18.88 0.91
C LEU A 40 2.30 -19.76 1.35
N GLY A 41 3.41 -19.15 1.81
CA GLY A 41 4.58 -19.88 2.27
C GLY A 41 4.50 -20.39 3.72
N ALA A 42 3.51 -19.92 4.50
CA ALA A 42 3.36 -20.15 5.95
C ALA A 42 4.65 -19.94 6.77
N ARG A 43 5.58 -19.12 6.26
CA ARG A 43 6.93 -18.94 6.81
C ARG A 43 7.32 -17.46 6.79
N PRO A 44 8.22 -17.03 7.70
CA PRO A 44 8.78 -15.68 7.65
C PRO A 44 9.49 -15.43 6.32
N LEU A 45 9.40 -14.20 5.82
CA LEU A 45 10.13 -13.80 4.62
C LEU A 45 11.57 -13.43 4.97
N PRO A 46 12.56 -13.87 4.17
CA PRO A 46 13.94 -13.40 4.29
C PRO A 46 13.98 -11.87 4.19
N ARG A 47 14.74 -11.20 5.07
CA ARG A 47 14.80 -9.73 5.15
C ARG A 47 15.05 -9.04 3.80
N ARG A 48 15.99 -9.56 3.01
CA ARG A 48 16.29 -9.02 1.67
C ARG A 48 15.10 -9.11 0.72
N ARG A 49 14.36 -10.22 0.75
CA ARG A 49 13.16 -10.42 -0.08
C ARG A 49 12.02 -9.52 0.39
N ALA A 50 11.82 -9.42 1.70
CA ALA A 50 10.86 -8.47 2.28
C ALA A 50 11.16 -7.03 1.83
N ALA A 51 12.41 -6.60 1.89
CA ALA A 51 12.83 -5.28 1.43
C ALA A 51 12.47 -4.98 -0.02
N LEU A 52 12.76 -5.92 -0.91
CA LEU A 52 12.46 -5.78 -2.33
C LEU A 52 10.95 -5.68 -2.59
N LEU A 53 10.17 -6.52 -1.92
CA LEU A 53 8.71 -6.55 -2.10
C LEU A 53 8.04 -5.30 -1.56
N PHE A 54 8.44 -4.83 -0.39
CA PHE A 54 7.90 -3.59 0.17
C PHE A 54 8.38 -2.36 -0.59
N GLY A 55 9.64 -2.34 -1.05
CA GLY A 55 10.15 -1.26 -1.90
C GLY A 55 9.38 -1.17 -3.22
N ALA A 56 9.14 -2.31 -3.88
CA ALA A 56 8.29 -2.38 -5.08
C ALA A 56 6.85 -1.95 -4.78
N GLY A 57 6.27 -2.41 -3.67
CA GLY A 57 4.94 -2.03 -3.24
C GLY A 57 4.81 -0.53 -2.98
N ALA A 58 5.79 0.08 -2.30
CA ALA A 58 5.83 1.50 -2.03
C ALA A 58 6.01 2.33 -3.31
N ALA A 59 6.87 1.90 -4.23
CA ALA A 59 7.04 2.56 -5.52
C ALA A 59 5.74 2.54 -6.34
N VAL A 60 5.06 1.39 -6.42
CA VAL A 60 3.78 1.25 -7.12
C VAL A 60 2.69 2.08 -6.45
N SER A 61 2.62 2.07 -5.12
CA SER A 61 1.64 2.87 -4.38
C SER A 61 1.89 4.36 -4.56
N GLY A 62 3.15 4.80 -4.53
CA GLY A 62 3.53 6.18 -4.79
C GLY A 62 3.18 6.64 -6.21
N ALA A 63 3.43 5.80 -7.21
CA ALA A 63 3.03 6.08 -8.59
C ALA A 63 1.50 6.18 -8.73
N GLY A 64 0.74 5.29 -8.10
CA GLY A 64 -0.71 5.35 -8.05
C GLY A 64 -1.23 6.63 -7.40
N THR A 65 -0.67 7.01 -6.24
CA THR A 65 -0.98 8.28 -5.56
C THR A 65 -0.71 9.47 -6.46
N ALA A 66 0.45 9.52 -7.13
CA ALA A 66 0.81 10.63 -8.01
C ALA A 66 -0.16 10.75 -9.20
N LEU A 67 -0.55 9.63 -9.81
CA LEU A 67 -1.54 9.60 -10.89
C LEU A 67 -2.90 10.13 -10.43
N LEU A 68 -3.40 9.66 -9.28
CA LEU A 68 -4.67 10.12 -8.73
C LEU A 68 -4.63 11.60 -8.32
N ALA A 69 -3.52 12.06 -7.75
CA ALA A 69 -3.32 13.46 -7.43
C ALA A 69 -3.36 14.34 -8.68
N ALA A 70 -2.63 13.94 -9.74
CA ALA A 70 -2.61 14.65 -11.00
C ALA A 70 -3.98 14.68 -11.69
N ALA A 71 -4.79 13.63 -11.52
CA ALA A 71 -6.16 13.56 -12.02
C ALA A 71 -7.18 14.34 -11.17
N GLY A 72 -6.81 14.80 -9.97
CA GLY A 72 -7.74 15.43 -9.03
C GLY A 72 -8.65 14.45 -8.27
N HIS A 73 -8.32 13.16 -8.28
CA HIS A 73 -9.10 12.08 -7.65
C HIS A 73 -8.74 11.84 -6.16
N LEU A 74 -8.04 12.81 -5.55
CA LEU A 74 -7.74 12.83 -4.11
C LEU A 74 -8.43 14.03 -3.42
N ALA A 75 -9.56 14.48 -3.97
CA ALA A 75 -10.28 15.68 -3.51
C ALA A 75 -11.23 15.42 -2.33
N GLY A 76 -11.32 14.18 -1.85
CA GLY A 76 -12.15 13.83 -0.71
C GLY A 76 -11.61 14.35 0.63
N PRO A 77 -12.38 14.16 1.72
CA PRO A 77 -11.99 14.57 3.06
C PRO A 77 -10.67 13.90 3.50
N VAL A 78 -9.98 14.53 4.44
CA VAL A 78 -8.69 14.11 5.02
C VAL A 78 -8.90 13.63 6.46
N LEU A 79 -8.22 12.57 6.89
CA LEU A 79 -8.40 11.95 8.22
C LEU A 79 -7.67 12.69 9.36
N VAL A 80 -6.47 13.19 9.10
CA VAL A 80 -5.55 13.76 10.10
C VAL A 80 -5.25 15.24 9.82
N GLY A 81 -6.03 15.88 8.94
CA GLY A 81 -5.93 17.32 8.65
C GLY A 81 -4.74 17.73 7.78
N ALA A 82 -3.92 16.77 7.31
CA ALA A 82 -2.96 16.98 6.23
C ALA A 82 -3.66 16.93 4.86
N ASN A 83 -3.01 17.31 3.76
CA ASN A 83 -3.58 17.06 2.44
C ASN A 83 -3.57 15.56 2.09
N ALA A 84 -4.49 15.11 1.22
CA ALA A 84 -4.69 13.70 0.89
C ALA A 84 -3.43 13.01 0.34
N THR A 85 -2.58 13.74 -0.40
CA THR A 85 -1.30 13.23 -0.89
C THR A 85 -0.34 12.93 0.26
N ALA A 86 -0.22 13.83 1.23
CA ALA A 86 0.62 13.64 2.41
C ALA A 86 0.13 12.46 3.25
N GLU A 87 -1.18 12.30 3.43
CA GLU A 87 -1.75 11.14 4.12
C GLU A 87 -1.41 9.83 3.41
N ALA A 88 -1.53 9.79 2.08
CA ALA A 88 -1.16 8.62 1.30
C ALA A 88 0.32 8.26 1.46
N VAL A 89 1.21 9.25 1.50
CA VAL A 89 2.65 9.03 1.78
C VAL A 89 2.85 8.45 3.19
N TRP A 90 2.20 9.02 4.21
CA TRP A 90 2.26 8.49 5.57
C TRP A 90 1.76 7.05 5.67
N VAL A 91 0.67 6.72 4.98
CA VAL A 91 0.10 5.37 4.92
C VAL A 91 1.07 4.39 4.25
N ILE A 92 1.72 4.79 3.15
CA ILE A 92 2.73 3.95 2.48
C ILE A 92 3.89 3.65 3.43
N LEU A 93 4.44 4.67 4.10
CA LEU A 93 5.58 4.52 5.01
C LEU A 93 5.24 3.66 6.23
N THR A 94 4.10 3.92 6.87
CA THR A 94 3.65 3.13 8.03
C THR A 94 3.34 1.69 7.64
N SER A 95 2.71 1.46 6.48
CA SER A 95 2.45 0.13 5.95
C SER A 95 3.76 -0.62 5.63
N MET A 96 4.77 0.06 5.09
CA MET A 96 6.11 -0.49 4.91
C MET A 96 6.70 -1.00 6.23
N ILE A 97 6.65 -0.18 7.29
CA ILE A 97 7.22 -0.51 8.59
C ILE A 97 6.46 -1.68 9.25
N LEU A 98 5.13 -1.58 9.31
CA LEU A 98 4.28 -2.60 9.93
C LEU A 98 4.31 -3.91 9.14
N GLY A 99 4.26 -3.83 7.82
CA GLY A 99 4.38 -4.96 6.92
C GLY A 99 5.71 -5.68 7.08
N TRP A 100 6.81 -4.92 7.11
CA TRP A 100 8.14 -5.46 7.32
C TRP A 100 8.23 -6.24 8.62
N ALA A 101 7.84 -5.61 9.74
CA ALA A 101 7.84 -6.25 11.05
C ALA A 101 6.96 -7.51 11.01
N GLY A 102 5.76 -7.38 10.44
CA GLY A 102 4.82 -8.46 10.25
C GLY A 102 5.48 -9.65 9.57
N VAL A 103 6.02 -9.48 8.36
CA VAL A 103 6.46 -10.61 7.53
C VAL A 103 7.83 -11.19 7.90
N THR A 104 8.69 -10.42 8.55
CA THR A 104 10.03 -10.87 8.95
C THR A 104 10.06 -11.48 10.35
N LEU A 105 9.07 -11.19 11.21
CA LEU A 105 8.93 -11.84 12.50
C LEU A 105 8.26 -13.21 12.34
N GLY A 106 8.97 -14.26 12.76
CA GLY A 106 8.43 -15.62 12.81
C GLY A 106 7.83 -15.94 14.16
N ARG A 107 6.72 -16.71 14.16
CA ARG A 107 6.29 -17.44 15.36
C ARG A 107 7.38 -18.46 15.66
N ARG A 108 8.21 -18.20 16.68
CA ARG A 108 8.90 -19.26 17.42
C ARG A 108 7.78 -20.04 18.13
N ARG A 109 7.36 -21.16 17.56
CA ARG A 109 6.65 -22.20 18.30
C ARG A 109 7.49 -23.45 18.20
#